data_AF-A0A5E3XGD2-F1
#
_entry.id   AF-A0A5E3XGD2-F1
#
_cell.length_a   1.000
_cell.length_b   1.000
_cell.length_c   1.000
_cell.angle_alpha   90.00
_cell.angle_beta   90.00
_cell.angle_gamma   90.00
#
_symmetry.space_group_name_H-M   'P 1'
#
loop_
_entity.id
_entity.type
_entity.pdbx_description
1 polymer ?
#
loop_
_entity_poly.entity_id
_entity_poly.type
_entity_poly.pdbx_seq_one_letter_code
_entity_poly.pdbx_strand_id
1 'polypeptide(L)'
;MAPPLPPSGQFIASIRRSCHEVRVAHHIQVPEENIKRLLLSPAFTTTYHRIASNSHGLAFPLNFPSPFAELNVLSVLSLLNIGPGFRTALHQQTGRGAWDSIRAFVFGLYLTSSSGEGDLLSAQGMKQIGDAQIAELLGVNVHVEKAHDSIAGLTVGEVGGAGWELVQLLKQLMNETGKILVQNGYSDLGTFVAEALKEGQNVASRTGNKDALADVVLERLVRAFPGFQDMEMINGRPVYCFKKALFVIYGVAIRFGSKSPVPFPVPDASSLPVCTDNVLPSMLVHLGVLDLSACDASLEGIFDGAGSPQALEVLLAPAPDLMKDTAKAAAKVVPKEGPVLTTDQAYILRAAAIDACALSIEVLNVNYVLAVGFMKCII
;
A
#
# COMPACT_ATOMS: atom_id res chain seq x y z
N MET A 1 -0.55 -22.82 6.20
CA MET A 1 -1.47 -22.72 7.37
C MET A 1 -1.75 -21.24 7.55
N ALA A 2 -3.01 -20.81 7.69
CA ALA A 2 -3.29 -19.39 7.84
C ALA A 2 -2.72 -18.86 9.17
N PRO A 3 -2.06 -17.69 9.20
CA PRO A 3 -1.56 -17.11 10.44
C PRO A 3 -2.69 -16.82 11.43
N PRO A 4 -2.51 -17.07 12.74
CA PRO A 4 -3.46 -16.61 13.74
C PRO A 4 -3.50 -15.08 13.77
N LEU A 5 -4.68 -14.51 14.05
CA LEU A 5 -4.78 -13.07 14.28
C LEU A 5 -4.08 -12.67 15.60
N PRO A 6 -3.51 -11.45 15.68
CA PRO A 6 -2.98 -10.93 16.92
C PRO A 6 -4.01 -10.92 18.07
N PRO A 7 -3.55 -10.98 19.33
CA PRO A 7 -4.39 -10.70 20.49
C PRO A 7 -5.01 -9.30 20.41
N SER A 8 -6.22 -9.13 20.94
CA SER A 8 -6.89 -7.84 20.98
C SER A 8 -6.08 -6.78 21.70
N GLY A 9 -6.04 -5.56 21.15
CA GLY A 9 -5.24 -4.45 21.66
C GLY A 9 -3.71 -4.62 21.47
N GLN A 10 -3.26 -5.59 20.67
CA GLN A 10 -1.84 -5.84 20.41
C GLN A 10 -1.48 -5.85 18.92
N PHE A 11 -2.29 -5.30 18.03
CA PHE A 11 -2.04 -5.41 16.58
C PHE A 11 -0.77 -4.67 16.16
N ILE A 12 -0.59 -3.43 16.59
CA ILE A 12 0.60 -2.61 16.32
C ILE A 12 1.83 -3.24 16.96
N ALA A 13 1.72 -3.67 18.22
CA ALA A 13 2.82 -4.33 18.93
C ALA A 13 3.24 -5.65 18.25
N SER A 14 2.28 -6.40 17.71
CA SER A 14 2.52 -7.65 17.00
C SER A 14 3.20 -7.42 15.65
N ILE A 15 2.87 -6.35 14.92
CA ILE A 15 3.62 -5.94 13.72
C ILE A 15 5.09 -5.71 14.10
N ARG A 16 5.35 -4.81 15.06
CA ARG A 16 6.71 -4.45 15.48
C ARG A 16 7.52 -5.68 15.89
N ARG A 17 6.96 -6.52 16.76
CA ARG A 17 7.62 -7.74 17.26
C ARG A 17 7.89 -8.75 16.15
N SER A 18 6.86 -9.12 15.38
CA SER A 18 7.02 -10.14 14.34
C SER A 18 7.99 -9.70 13.24
N CYS A 19 7.96 -8.42 12.85
CA CYS A 19 8.86 -7.89 11.84
C CYS A 19 10.33 -7.90 12.30
N HIS A 20 10.57 -7.48 13.55
CA HIS A 20 11.88 -7.55 14.17
C HIS A 20 12.43 -8.99 14.22
N GLU A 21 11.61 -9.92 14.73
CA GLU A 21 12.00 -11.34 14.86
C GLU A 21 12.38 -11.95 13.51
N VAL A 22 11.60 -11.68 12.45
CA VAL A 22 11.86 -12.17 11.09
C VAL A 22 13.17 -11.61 10.55
N ARG A 23 13.39 -10.29 10.67
CA ARG A 23 14.61 -9.66 10.19
C ARG A 23 15.86 -10.27 10.85
N VAL A 24 15.81 -10.43 12.17
CA VAL A 24 16.92 -11.01 12.95
C VAL A 24 17.14 -12.48 12.60
N ALA A 25 16.06 -13.26 12.46
CA ALA A 25 16.14 -14.68 12.13
C ALA A 25 16.75 -14.95 10.74
N HIS A 26 16.58 -14.02 9.80
CA HIS A 26 17.13 -14.11 8.45
C HIS A 26 18.43 -13.32 8.26
N HIS A 27 19.05 -12.87 9.36
CA HIS A 27 20.35 -12.18 9.36
C HIS A 27 20.42 -10.94 8.46
N ILE A 28 19.27 -10.27 8.23
CA ILE A 28 19.24 -9.02 7.46
C ILE A 28 19.73 -7.88 8.36
N GLN A 29 20.83 -7.27 7.96
CA GLN A 29 21.46 -6.20 8.74
C GLN A 29 20.87 -4.84 8.37
N VAL A 30 20.83 -3.95 9.36
CA VAL A 30 20.41 -2.55 9.18
C VAL A 30 21.44 -1.65 9.85
N PRO A 31 22.61 -1.43 9.23
CA PRO A 31 23.67 -0.66 9.84
C PRO A 31 23.26 0.80 10.06
N GLU A 32 23.56 1.36 11.22
CA GLU A 32 23.22 2.73 11.57
C GLU A 32 23.86 3.74 10.60
N GLU A 33 25.09 3.49 10.15
CA GLU A 33 25.74 4.34 9.15
C GLU A 33 24.99 4.39 7.82
N ASN A 34 24.32 3.29 7.41
CA ASN A 34 23.58 3.24 6.16
C ASN A 34 22.26 4.01 6.27
N ILE A 35 21.59 3.94 7.43
CA ILE A 35 20.45 4.80 7.78
C ILE A 35 20.87 6.28 7.70
N LYS A 36 21.96 6.66 8.38
CA LYS A 36 22.47 8.05 8.37
C LYS A 36 22.83 8.50 6.97
N ARG A 37 23.50 7.66 6.17
CA ARG A 37 23.84 7.96 4.78
C ARG A 37 22.62 8.30 3.95
N LEU A 38 21.54 7.52 4.07
CA LEU A 38 20.28 7.80 3.37
C LEU A 38 19.65 9.11 3.85
N LEU A 39 19.44 9.26 5.16
CA LEU A 39 18.66 10.37 5.72
C LEU A 39 19.37 11.72 5.59
N LEU A 40 20.71 11.72 5.55
CA LEU A 40 21.54 12.91 5.35
C LEU A 40 21.93 13.14 3.87
N SER A 41 21.48 12.27 2.96
CA SER A 41 21.81 12.40 1.54
C SER A 41 21.18 13.65 0.91
N PRO A 42 21.81 14.21 -0.14
CA PRO A 42 21.19 15.27 -0.94
C PRO A 42 19.85 14.84 -1.55
N ALA A 43 19.73 13.60 -2.04
CA ALA A 43 18.46 13.05 -2.53
C ALA A 43 17.33 13.23 -1.52
N PHE A 44 17.59 12.84 -0.27
CA PHE A 44 16.58 12.89 0.79
C PHE A 44 16.32 14.32 1.26
N THR A 45 17.35 15.04 1.67
CA THR A 45 17.22 16.37 2.30
C THR A 45 16.63 17.44 1.37
N THR A 46 16.88 17.35 0.06
CA THR A 46 16.36 18.33 -0.92
C THR A 46 14.96 18.03 -1.41
N THR A 47 14.55 16.75 -1.48
CA THR A 47 13.25 16.37 -2.05
C THR A 47 12.18 16.07 -1.01
N TYR A 48 12.59 15.76 0.23
CA TYR A 48 11.71 15.32 1.31
C TYR A 48 10.50 16.23 1.48
N HIS A 49 10.71 17.54 1.71
CA HIS A 49 9.61 18.47 2.00
C HIS A 49 8.62 18.57 0.86
N ARG A 50 9.11 18.61 -0.39
CA ARG A 50 8.27 18.64 -1.59
C ARG A 50 7.40 17.38 -1.69
N ILE A 51 8.00 16.22 -1.46
CA ILE A 51 7.32 14.93 -1.59
C ILE A 51 6.30 14.73 -0.46
N ALA A 52 6.71 14.98 0.78
CA ALA A 52 5.86 14.83 1.97
C ALA A 52 4.65 15.77 1.96
N SER A 53 4.79 16.99 1.42
CA SER A 53 3.69 17.96 1.38
C SER A 53 2.77 17.79 0.15
N ASN A 54 3.32 17.45 -1.01
CA ASN A 54 2.58 17.58 -2.28
C ASN A 54 2.38 16.27 -3.04
N SER A 55 3.01 15.16 -2.63
CA SER A 55 3.06 13.91 -3.42
C SER A 55 2.62 12.66 -2.66
N HIS A 56 1.85 12.80 -1.59
CA HIS A 56 1.36 11.66 -0.77
C HIS A 56 0.18 10.88 -1.40
N GLY A 57 -0.16 11.12 -2.66
CA GLY A 57 -1.18 10.35 -3.41
C GLY A 57 -2.65 10.53 -2.98
N LEU A 58 -2.91 11.16 -1.83
CA LEU A 58 -4.25 11.36 -1.24
C LEU A 58 -4.80 12.78 -1.44
N ALA A 59 -4.26 13.54 -2.39
CA ALA A 59 -4.93 14.75 -2.86
C ALA A 59 -6.05 14.34 -3.81
N PHE A 60 -7.28 14.24 -3.30
CA PHE A 60 -8.44 13.86 -4.10
C PHE A 60 -8.99 15.07 -4.87
N PRO A 61 -8.99 15.06 -6.22
CA PRO A 61 -9.52 16.15 -7.04
C PRO A 61 -11.05 16.04 -7.18
N LEU A 62 -11.75 15.67 -6.11
CA LEU A 62 -13.18 15.38 -6.09
C LEU A 62 -13.89 16.30 -5.10
N ASN A 63 -15.11 16.71 -5.43
CA ASN A 63 -15.99 17.39 -4.50
C ASN A 63 -16.85 16.34 -3.78
N PHE A 64 -16.62 16.15 -2.49
CA PHE A 64 -17.36 15.17 -1.69
C PHE A 64 -18.59 15.82 -1.04
N PRO A 65 -19.77 15.18 -1.09
CA PRO A 65 -20.98 15.73 -0.48
C PRO A 65 -20.91 15.74 1.05
N SER A 66 -20.02 14.95 1.66
CA SER A 66 -19.79 14.92 3.10
C SER A 66 -18.40 14.35 3.45
N PRO A 67 -17.89 14.59 4.67
CA PRO A 67 -16.69 13.91 5.15
C PRO A 67 -16.81 12.38 5.18
N PHE A 68 -18.02 11.84 5.34
CA PHE A 68 -18.29 10.40 5.28
C PHE A 68 -18.08 9.84 3.88
N ALA A 69 -18.54 10.55 2.84
CA ALA A 69 -18.30 10.14 1.45
C ALA A 69 -16.79 10.14 1.12
N GLU A 70 -16.06 11.15 1.60
CA GLU A 70 -14.61 11.19 1.46
C GLU A 70 -13.92 10.03 2.20
N LEU A 71 -14.35 9.73 3.42
CA LEU A 71 -13.83 8.60 4.22
C LEU A 71 -14.13 7.26 3.55
N ASN A 72 -15.31 7.10 2.93
CA ASN A 72 -15.66 5.89 2.19
C ASN A 72 -14.73 5.70 0.99
N VAL A 73 -14.53 6.74 0.17
CA VAL A 73 -13.58 6.68 -0.96
C VAL A 73 -12.17 6.38 -0.50
N LEU A 74 -11.69 7.01 0.57
CA LEU A 74 -10.37 6.71 1.15
C LEU A 74 -10.26 5.25 1.59
N SER A 75 -11.29 4.72 2.24
CA SER A 75 -11.29 3.36 2.78
C SER A 75 -11.30 2.33 1.66
N VAL A 76 -12.10 2.55 0.62
CA VAL A 76 -12.16 1.69 -0.58
C VAL A 76 -10.86 1.78 -1.39
N LEU A 77 -10.28 2.98 -1.55
CA LEU A 77 -8.96 3.16 -2.16
C LEU A 77 -7.88 2.36 -1.43
N SER A 78 -7.93 2.34 -0.10
CA SER A 78 -6.98 1.61 0.73
C SER A 78 -7.14 0.10 0.59
N LEU A 79 -8.37 -0.40 0.60
CA LEU A 79 -8.70 -1.81 0.38
C LEU A 79 -8.21 -2.28 -1.00
N LEU A 80 -8.46 -1.49 -2.04
CA LEU A 80 -8.15 -1.82 -3.43
C LEU A 80 -6.72 -1.48 -3.83
N ASN A 81 -5.86 -1.06 -2.88
CA ASN A 81 -4.43 -0.85 -3.10
C ASN A 81 -3.67 -2.19 -3.28
N ILE A 82 -4.08 -2.92 -4.32
CA ILE A 82 -3.45 -4.09 -4.93
C ILE A 82 -2.86 -3.65 -6.27
N GLY A 83 -2.13 -4.53 -6.96
CA GLY A 83 -1.67 -4.21 -8.31
C GLY A 83 -0.17 -3.98 -8.54
N PRO A 84 0.73 -3.85 -7.54
CA PRO A 84 2.17 -3.75 -7.84
C PRO A 84 2.70 -4.87 -8.74
N GLY A 85 2.17 -6.09 -8.61
CA GLY A 85 2.49 -7.22 -9.50
C GLY A 85 1.94 -7.11 -10.94
N PHE A 86 1.06 -6.15 -11.21
CA PHE A 86 0.46 -5.88 -12.52
C PHE A 86 0.98 -4.59 -13.15
N ARG A 87 2.03 -3.98 -12.58
CA ARG A 87 2.55 -2.66 -13.01
C ARG A 87 2.88 -2.61 -14.50
N THR A 88 3.56 -3.63 -15.02
CA THR A 88 3.95 -3.71 -16.44
C THR A 88 2.72 -3.76 -17.34
N ALA A 89 1.78 -4.67 -17.06
CA ALA A 89 0.56 -4.81 -17.82
C ALA A 89 -0.32 -3.54 -17.76
N LEU A 90 -0.47 -2.94 -16.59
CA LEU A 90 -1.20 -1.68 -16.42
C LEU A 90 -0.55 -0.54 -17.20
N HIS A 91 0.78 -0.43 -17.16
CA HIS A 91 1.48 0.60 -17.92
C HIS A 91 1.32 0.40 -19.44
N GLN A 92 1.38 -0.84 -19.92
CA GLN A 92 1.16 -1.17 -21.33
C GLN A 92 -0.27 -0.87 -21.80
N GLN A 93 -1.28 -1.17 -20.98
CA GLN A 93 -2.69 -1.05 -21.39
C GLN A 93 -3.28 0.34 -21.13
N THR A 94 -2.90 1.00 -20.04
CA THR A 94 -3.52 2.25 -19.58
C THR A 94 -2.56 3.46 -19.60
N GLY A 95 -1.27 3.22 -19.81
CA GLY A 95 -0.23 4.25 -19.69
C GLY A 95 0.02 4.71 -18.24
N ARG A 96 -0.54 4.03 -17.24
CA ARG A 96 -0.47 4.43 -15.82
C ARG A 96 0.27 3.37 -14.99
N GLY A 97 0.88 3.80 -13.89
CA GLY A 97 1.40 2.89 -12.87
C GLY A 97 0.26 2.16 -12.13
N ALA A 98 0.63 1.21 -11.27
CA ALA A 98 -0.34 0.44 -10.48
C ALA A 98 -1.20 1.34 -9.58
N TRP A 99 -0.56 2.20 -8.77
CA TRP A 99 -1.25 3.12 -7.87
C TRP A 99 -2.19 4.08 -8.61
N ASP A 100 -1.72 4.71 -9.68
CA ASP A 100 -2.53 5.64 -10.48
C ASP A 100 -3.70 4.94 -11.18
N SER A 101 -3.52 3.69 -11.62
CA SER A 101 -4.60 2.87 -12.19
C SER A 101 -5.69 2.58 -11.17
N ILE A 102 -5.32 2.13 -9.96
CA ILE A 102 -6.27 1.89 -8.87
C ILE A 102 -6.97 3.18 -8.45
N ARG A 103 -6.23 4.29 -8.32
CA ARG A 103 -6.83 5.58 -7.96
C ARG A 103 -7.83 6.03 -9.01
N ALA A 104 -7.49 5.92 -10.29
CA ALA A 104 -8.41 6.25 -11.37
C ALA A 104 -9.65 5.35 -11.37
N PHE A 105 -9.48 4.06 -11.12
CA PHE A 105 -10.59 3.11 -10.98
C PHE A 105 -11.53 3.50 -9.84
N VAL A 106 -11.01 3.79 -8.65
CA VAL A 106 -11.83 4.19 -7.49
C VAL A 106 -12.52 5.53 -7.72
N PHE A 107 -11.88 6.48 -8.40
CA PHE A 107 -12.54 7.72 -8.82
C PHE A 107 -13.63 7.46 -9.85
N GLY A 108 -13.42 6.54 -10.79
CA GLY A 108 -14.45 6.07 -11.72
C GLY A 108 -15.67 5.54 -10.97
N LEU A 109 -15.46 4.63 -10.00
CA LEU A 109 -16.52 4.11 -9.14
C LEU A 109 -17.31 5.23 -8.45
N TYR A 110 -16.62 6.20 -7.85
CA TYR A 110 -17.25 7.33 -7.16
C TYR A 110 -18.07 8.22 -8.11
N LEU A 111 -17.53 8.52 -9.30
CA LEU A 111 -18.19 9.38 -10.27
C LEU A 111 -19.43 8.72 -10.87
N THR A 112 -19.35 7.43 -11.21
CA THR A 112 -20.52 6.63 -11.64
C THR A 112 -21.57 6.54 -10.54
N SER A 113 -21.15 6.41 -9.28
CA SER A 113 -22.07 6.42 -8.13
C SER A 113 -22.79 7.76 -7.97
N SER A 114 -22.16 8.85 -8.37
CA SER A 114 -22.69 10.21 -8.28
C SER A 114 -23.61 10.59 -9.44
N SER A 115 -23.59 9.86 -10.56
CA SER A 115 -24.41 10.14 -11.76
C SER A 115 -25.78 9.45 -11.75
N GLY A 116 -26.11 8.67 -10.71
CA GLY A 116 -27.42 8.02 -10.56
C GLY A 116 -27.53 6.62 -11.16
N GLU A 117 -26.42 6.04 -11.64
CA GLU A 117 -26.37 4.68 -12.20
C GLU A 117 -26.24 3.57 -11.13
N GLY A 118 -26.38 3.95 -9.85
CA GLY A 118 -26.25 3.07 -8.68
C GLY A 118 -24.96 3.33 -7.90
N ASP A 119 -25.04 3.27 -6.57
CA ASP A 119 -23.90 3.53 -5.69
C ASP A 119 -22.97 2.31 -5.61
N LEU A 120 -21.93 2.30 -6.45
CA LEU A 120 -20.92 1.24 -6.56
C LEU A 120 -19.98 1.18 -5.34
N LEU A 121 -19.93 2.25 -4.54
CA LEU A 121 -19.14 2.32 -3.32
C LEU A 121 -19.97 1.99 -2.05
N SER A 122 -21.27 1.75 -2.21
CA SER A 122 -22.10 1.16 -1.15
C SER A 122 -21.79 -0.32 -0.95
N ALA A 123 -22.17 -0.86 0.20
CA ALA A 123 -22.08 -2.28 0.52
C ALA A 123 -22.80 -3.16 -0.52
N GLN A 124 -23.95 -2.71 -1.03
CA GLN A 124 -24.68 -3.44 -2.08
C GLN A 124 -24.01 -3.31 -3.44
N GLY A 125 -23.52 -2.12 -3.81
CA GLY A 125 -22.78 -1.92 -5.05
C GLY A 125 -21.53 -2.77 -5.10
N MET A 126 -20.72 -2.73 -4.04
CA MET A 126 -19.53 -3.56 -3.89
C MET A 126 -19.83 -5.06 -3.97
N LYS A 127 -20.98 -5.51 -3.44
CA LYS A 127 -21.41 -6.92 -3.46
C LYS A 127 -21.83 -7.41 -4.86
N GLN A 128 -22.27 -6.50 -5.73
CA GLN A 128 -22.91 -6.83 -7.00
C GLN A 128 -22.07 -6.48 -8.22
N ILE A 129 -20.97 -5.75 -8.06
CA ILE A 129 -20.14 -5.29 -9.16
C ILE A 129 -19.62 -6.46 -10.02
N GLY A 130 -19.76 -6.31 -11.33
CA GLY A 130 -19.43 -7.34 -12.31
C GLY A 130 -18.11 -7.10 -13.03
N ASP A 131 -17.64 -8.12 -13.76
CA ASP A 131 -16.35 -8.09 -14.48
C ASP A 131 -16.29 -6.98 -15.53
N ALA A 132 -17.37 -6.80 -16.30
CA ALA A 132 -17.44 -5.81 -17.36
C ALA A 132 -17.26 -4.37 -16.83
N GLN A 133 -17.95 -4.05 -15.74
CA GLN A 133 -17.89 -2.73 -15.13
C GLN A 133 -16.51 -2.45 -14.53
N ILE A 134 -15.86 -3.45 -13.94
CA ILE A 134 -14.48 -3.31 -13.43
C ILE A 134 -13.51 -3.12 -14.58
N ALA A 135 -13.60 -3.94 -15.63
CA ALA A 135 -12.71 -3.85 -16.80
C ALA A 135 -12.83 -2.49 -17.50
N GLU A 136 -14.06 -2.00 -17.67
CA GLU A 136 -14.36 -0.69 -18.26
C GLU A 136 -13.77 0.45 -17.43
N LEU A 137 -14.08 0.51 -16.13
CA LEU A 137 -13.60 1.59 -15.26
C LEU A 137 -12.08 1.56 -15.05
N LEU A 138 -11.47 0.38 -15.10
CA LEU A 138 -10.01 0.23 -15.01
C LEU A 138 -9.32 0.52 -16.34
N GLY A 139 -10.04 0.39 -17.47
CA GLY A 139 -9.53 0.63 -18.82
C GLY A 139 -8.59 -0.49 -19.31
N VAL A 140 -8.84 -1.74 -18.92
CA VAL A 140 -7.99 -2.89 -19.28
C VAL A 140 -8.67 -3.81 -20.29
N ASN A 141 -7.86 -4.46 -21.12
CA ASN A 141 -8.31 -5.54 -21.98
C ASN A 141 -8.28 -6.87 -21.21
N VAL A 142 -9.38 -7.61 -21.26
CA VAL A 142 -9.58 -8.91 -20.61
C VAL A 142 -9.51 -10.08 -21.59
N HIS A 143 -9.23 -9.82 -22.86
CA HIS A 143 -9.05 -10.83 -23.90
C HIS A 143 -7.61 -10.83 -24.40
N VAL A 144 -7.10 -12.02 -24.69
CA VAL A 144 -5.82 -12.25 -25.35
C VAL A 144 -6.04 -12.89 -26.70
N GLU A 145 -5.32 -12.41 -27.70
CA GLU A 145 -5.34 -12.98 -29.04
C GLU A 145 -4.45 -14.23 -29.10
N LYS A 146 -5.03 -15.36 -29.51
CA LYS A 146 -4.33 -16.64 -29.65
C LYS A 146 -4.64 -17.24 -31.02
N ALA A 147 -3.62 -17.83 -31.66
CA ALA A 147 -3.82 -18.54 -32.92
C ALA A 147 -4.80 -19.72 -32.72
N HIS A 148 -5.72 -19.89 -33.66
CA HIS A 148 -6.67 -21.00 -33.64
C HIS A 148 -5.93 -22.33 -33.83
N ASP A 149 -6.16 -23.30 -32.96
CA ASP A 149 -5.38 -24.55 -32.90
C ASP A 149 -5.38 -25.35 -34.22
N SER A 150 -6.43 -25.22 -35.03
CA SER A 150 -6.61 -26.00 -36.26
C SER A 150 -6.67 -25.20 -37.57
N ILE A 151 -6.71 -23.87 -37.54
CA ILE A 151 -6.89 -23.04 -38.75
C ILE A 151 -5.71 -22.08 -38.86
N ALA A 152 -4.79 -22.39 -39.77
CA ALA A 152 -3.61 -21.56 -40.01
C ALA A 152 -4.04 -20.14 -40.47
N GLY A 153 -3.53 -19.12 -39.77
CA GLY A 153 -3.82 -17.72 -40.05
C GLY A 153 -5.08 -17.15 -39.39
N LEU A 154 -5.84 -17.95 -38.65
CA LEU A 154 -6.96 -17.47 -37.83
C LEU A 154 -6.51 -17.22 -36.39
N THR A 155 -6.93 -16.09 -35.82
CA THR A 155 -6.70 -15.72 -34.42
C THR A 155 -8.05 -15.60 -33.71
N VAL A 156 -8.15 -16.11 -32.47
CA VAL A 156 -9.33 -16.01 -31.61
C VAL A 156 -8.99 -15.23 -30.35
N GLY A 157 -9.91 -14.39 -29.89
CA GLY A 157 -9.82 -13.75 -28.58
C GLY A 157 -10.35 -14.68 -27.50
N GLU A 158 -9.49 -15.07 -26.56
CA GLU A 158 -9.86 -15.85 -25.37
C GLU A 158 -9.82 -14.94 -24.14
N VAL A 159 -10.74 -15.13 -23.19
CA VAL A 159 -10.69 -14.40 -21.91
C VAL A 159 -9.43 -14.82 -21.15
N GLY A 160 -8.59 -13.85 -20.78
CA GLY A 160 -7.35 -14.14 -20.07
C GLY A 160 -6.38 -12.97 -20.00
N GLY A 161 -5.16 -13.29 -19.57
CA GLY A 161 -4.07 -12.34 -19.38
C GLY A 161 -4.19 -11.51 -18.10
N ALA A 162 -3.16 -10.69 -17.88
CA ALA A 162 -2.98 -9.91 -16.65
C ALA A 162 -4.14 -8.95 -16.35
N GLY A 163 -4.81 -8.41 -17.38
CA GLY A 163 -5.99 -7.55 -17.22
C GLY A 163 -7.18 -8.31 -16.62
N TRP A 164 -7.45 -9.52 -17.12
CA TRP A 164 -8.50 -10.39 -16.57
C TRP A 164 -8.21 -10.82 -15.13
N GLU A 165 -6.97 -11.22 -14.83
CA GLU A 165 -6.56 -11.61 -13.48
C GLU A 165 -6.78 -10.47 -12.47
N LEU A 166 -6.39 -9.25 -12.83
CA LEU A 166 -6.60 -8.07 -11.98
C LEU A 166 -8.09 -7.77 -11.78
N VAL A 167 -8.91 -7.88 -12.83
CA VAL A 167 -10.37 -7.73 -12.73
C VAL A 167 -10.96 -8.73 -11.74
N GLN A 168 -10.55 -10.01 -11.81
CA GLN A 168 -11.02 -11.04 -10.89
C GLN A 168 -10.62 -10.75 -9.44
N LEU A 169 -9.38 -10.31 -9.20
CA LEU A 169 -8.91 -9.96 -7.86
C LEU A 169 -9.69 -8.77 -7.26
N LEU A 170 -9.92 -7.72 -8.05
CA LEU A 170 -10.70 -6.56 -7.61
C LEU A 170 -12.15 -6.95 -7.32
N LYS A 171 -12.78 -7.75 -8.20
CA LYS A 171 -14.14 -8.24 -8.02
C LYS A 171 -14.27 -9.07 -6.75
N GLN A 172 -13.38 -10.03 -6.54
CA GLN A 172 -13.40 -10.87 -5.35
C GLN A 172 -13.33 -10.02 -4.09
N LEU A 173 -12.41 -9.05 -4.05
CA LEU A 173 -12.21 -8.18 -2.91
C LEU A 173 -13.43 -7.29 -2.63
N MET A 174 -13.99 -6.66 -3.67
CA MET A 174 -15.18 -5.83 -3.54
C MET A 174 -16.39 -6.66 -3.11
N ASN A 175 -16.63 -7.81 -3.75
CA ASN A 175 -17.79 -8.65 -3.46
C ASN A 175 -17.74 -9.23 -2.05
N GLU A 176 -16.57 -9.68 -1.59
CA GLU A 176 -16.39 -10.18 -0.23
C GLU A 176 -16.60 -9.08 0.81
N THR A 177 -15.98 -7.90 0.62
CA THR A 177 -16.19 -6.76 1.52
C THR A 177 -17.64 -6.30 1.52
N GLY A 178 -18.28 -6.16 0.36
CA GLY A 178 -19.70 -5.79 0.25
C GLY A 178 -20.61 -6.78 0.96
N LYS A 179 -20.36 -8.09 0.80
CA LYS A 179 -21.10 -9.13 1.53
C LYS A 179 -20.97 -8.97 3.05
N ILE A 180 -19.76 -8.76 3.56
CA ILE A 180 -19.51 -8.58 5.00
C ILE A 180 -20.19 -7.32 5.52
N LEU A 181 -20.11 -6.20 4.80
CA LEU A 181 -20.77 -4.95 5.18
C LEU A 181 -22.30 -5.14 5.26
N VAL A 182 -22.93 -5.72 4.24
CA VAL A 182 -24.37 -6.00 4.23
C VAL A 182 -24.76 -6.91 5.39
N GLN A 183 -24.00 -7.98 5.65
CA GLN A 183 -24.28 -8.92 6.74
C GLN A 183 -24.19 -8.27 8.13
N ASN A 184 -23.34 -7.27 8.29
CA ASN A 184 -23.16 -6.55 9.56
C ASN A 184 -23.96 -5.23 9.63
N GLY A 185 -24.84 -4.96 8.65
CA GLY A 185 -25.71 -3.79 8.67
C GLY A 185 -25.03 -2.46 8.33
N TYR A 186 -23.85 -2.48 7.72
CA TYR A 186 -23.15 -1.26 7.28
C TYR A 186 -23.57 -0.88 5.85
N SER A 187 -23.84 0.41 5.63
CA SER A 187 -24.17 0.95 4.30
C SER A 187 -22.97 0.97 3.36
N ASP A 188 -21.77 1.13 3.89
CA ASP A 188 -20.51 1.32 3.17
C ASP A 188 -19.31 1.15 4.11
N LEU A 189 -18.10 1.09 3.54
CA LEU A 189 -16.87 0.88 4.30
C LEU A 189 -16.46 2.11 5.13
N GLY A 190 -16.74 3.32 4.64
CA GLY A 190 -16.46 4.56 5.36
C GLY A 190 -17.23 4.65 6.68
N THR A 191 -18.48 4.21 6.69
CA THR A 191 -19.33 4.15 7.89
C THR A 191 -18.77 3.15 8.91
N PHE A 192 -18.31 1.98 8.46
CA PHE A 192 -17.61 1.02 9.33
C PHE A 192 -16.35 1.64 9.96
N VAL A 193 -15.53 2.33 9.17
CA VAL A 193 -14.31 2.97 9.65
C VAL A 193 -14.61 4.11 10.63
N ALA A 194 -15.63 4.92 10.37
CA ALA A 194 -16.06 5.99 11.28
C ALA A 194 -16.47 5.45 12.66
N GLU A 195 -17.17 4.31 12.70
CA GLU A 195 -17.51 3.64 13.95
C GLU A 195 -16.26 3.13 14.69
N ALA A 196 -15.34 2.49 13.97
CA ALA A 196 -14.08 2.01 14.53
C ALA A 196 -13.22 3.16 15.11
N LEU A 197 -13.18 4.32 14.45
CA LEU A 197 -12.51 5.53 14.95
C LEU A 197 -13.13 6.02 16.26
N LYS A 198 -14.47 6.01 16.34
CA LYS A 198 -15.20 6.39 17.57
C LYS A 198 -14.96 5.41 18.71
N GLU A 199 -14.96 4.11 18.43
CA GLU A 199 -14.63 3.09 19.41
C GLU A 199 -13.19 3.25 19.92
N GLY A 200 -12.23 3.41 19.01
CA GLY A 200 -10.83 3.63 19.33
C GLY A 200 -10.61 4.87 20.19
N GLN A 201 -11.32 5.97 19.91
CA GLN A 201 -11.26 7.18 20.73
C GLN A 201 -11.73 6.93 22.16
N ASN A 202 -12.81 6.16 22.34
CA ASN A 202 -13.30 5.81 23.67
C ASN A 202 -12.28 5.00 24.47
N VAL A 203 -11.58 4.06 23.82
CA VAL A 203 -10.52 3.26 24.45
C VAL A 203 -9.30 4.12 24.78
N ALA A 204 -8.87 4.98 23.85
CA ALA A 204 -7.76 5.90 24.06
C ALA A 204 -8.01 6.85 25.26
N SER A 205 -9.22 7.41 25.36
CA SER A 205 -9.60 8.28 26.48
C SER A 205 -9.60 7.58 27.84
N ARG A 206 -9.85 6.26 27.89
CA ARG A 206 -9.84 5.48 29.14
C ARG A 206 -8.45 5.02 29.56
N THR A 207 -7.60 4.69 28.59
CA THR A 207 -6.29 4.08 28.84
C THR A 207 -5.15 5.09 28.87
N GLY A 208 -5.32 6.25 28.25
CA GLY A 208 -4.23 7.22 28.02
C GLY A 208 -3.17 6.74 27.03
N ASN A 209 -3.34 5.56 26.41
CA ASN A 209 -2.41 5.02 25.44
C ASN A 209 -2.64 5.70 24.08
N LYS A 210 -1.59 6.36 23.55
CA LYS A 210 -1.63 7.08 22.27
C LYS A 210 -1.87 6.15 21.08
N ASP A 211 -1.40 4.91 21.13
CA ASP A 211 -1.56 3.94 20.05
C ASP A 211 -2.95 3.27 20.08
N ALA A 212 -3.73 3.40 21.17
CA ALA A 212 -4.97 2.63 21.37
C ALA A 212 -6.05 2.91 20.30
N LEU A 213 -6.19 4.15 19.85
CA LEU A 213 -7.16 4.49 18.80
C LEU A 213 -6.79 3.78 17.50
N ALA A 214 -5.52 3.88 17.07
CA ALA A 214 -5.03 3.23 15.86
C ALA A 214 -5.11 1.70 15.96
N ASP A 215 -4.76 1.12 17.12
CA ASP A 215 -4.80 -0.33 17.34
C ASP A 215 -6.22 -0.88 17.22
N VAL A 216 -7.22 -0.20 17.80
CA VAL A 216 -8.64 -0.59 17.67
C VAL A 216 -9.10 -0.52 16.21
N VAL A 217 -8.78 0.55 15.48
CA VAL A 217 -9.14 0.66 14.06
C VAL A 217 -8.51 -0.46 13.24
N LEU A 218 -7.23 -0.73 13.48
CA LEU A 218 -6.48 -1.79 12.83
C LEU A 218 -7.11 -3.17 13.11
N GLU A 219 -7.39 -3.46 14.38
CA GLU A 219 -8.05 -4.69 14.82
C GLU A 219 -9.42 -4.87 14.16
N ARG A 220 -10.27 -3.83 14.19
CA ARG A 220 -11.61 -3.86 13.59
C ARG A 220 -11.55 -4.18 12.09
N LEU A 221 -10.67 -3.51 11.35
CA LEU A 221 -10.51 -3.73 9.91
C LEU A 221 -10.02 -5.15 9.59
N VAL A 222 -8.95 -5.59 10.26
CA VAL A 222 -8.30 -6.88 9.97
C VAL A 222 -9.17 -8.07 10.38
N ARG A 223 -9.91 -7.96 11.50
CA ARG A 223 -10.85 -9.00 11.93
C ARG A 223 -12.06 -9.10 11.01
N ALA A 224 -12.59 -7.97 10.57
CA ALA A 224 -13.82 -7.94 9.78
C ALA A 224 -13.59 -8.36 8.33
N PHE A 225 -12.49 -7.91 7.69
CA PHE A 225 -12.31 -8.09 6.24
C PHE A 225 -11.01 -8.81 5.91
N PRO A 226 -11.07 -9.99 5.26
CA PRO A 226 -9.90 -10.71 4.76
C PRO A 226 -9.01 -9.87 3.85
N GLY A 227 -9.60 -8.92 3.12
CA GLY A 227 -8.88 -7.95 2.28
C GLY A 227 -7.83 -7.09 2.99
N PHE A 228 -7.92 -6.95 4.32
CA PHE A 228 -6.96 -6.26 5.18
C PHE A 228 -5.98 -7.20 5.91
N GLN A 229 -6.18 -8.53 5.82
CA GLN A 229 -5.34 -9.55 6.46
C GLN A 229 -4.04 -9.80 5.67
N ASP A 230 -3.17 -8.82 5.71
CA ASP A 230 -1.84 -8.89 5.11
C ASP A 230 -0.84 -9.48 6.13
N MET A 231 -0.81 -10.81 6.16
CA MET A 231 -0.06 -11.64 7.11
C MET A 231 0.31 -13.01 6.51
N GLU A 232 1.44 -13.59 6.92
CA GLU A 232 1.91 -14.91 6.45
C GLU A 232 2.65 -15.71 7.54
N MET A 233 2.76 -17.04 7.37
CA MET A 233 3.55 -17.93 8.22
C MET A 233 4.95 -18.13 7.64
N ILE A 234 5.96 -17.52 8.26
CA ILE A 234 7.38 -17.68 7.89
C ILE A 234 8.07 -18.55 8.92
N ASN A 235 8.64 -19.69 8.48
CA ASN A 235 9.33 -20.65 9.36
C ASN A 235 8.52 -21.03 10.62
N GLY A 236 7.20 -21.22 10.45
CA GLY A 236 6.29 -21.58 11.54
C GLY A 236 5.92 -20.44 12.49
N ARG A 237 6.28 -19.18 12.16
CA ARG A 237 5.92 -17.99 12.94
C ARG A 237 5.05 -17.03 12.12
N PRO A 238 4.05 -16.39 12.74
CA PRO A 238 3.23 -15.42 12.04
C PRO A 238 3.95 -14.08 11.87
N VAL A 239 3.82 -13.49 10.69
CA VAL A 239 4.37 -12.19 10.30
C VAL A 239 3.23 -11.28 9.89
N TYR A 240 3.17 -10.07 10.46
CA TYR A 240 2.08 -9.13 10.23
C TYR A 240 2.57 -7.84 9.60
N CYS A 241 1.98 -7.45 8.47
CA CYS A 241 2.29 -6.19 7.77
C CYS A 241 1.08 -5.24 7.75
N PHE A 242 -0.13 -5.76 7.55
CA PHE A 242 -1.39 -5.01 7.54
C PHE A 242 -1.35 -3.70 6.73
N LYS A 243 -0.61 -3.67 5.60
CA LYS A 243 -0.31 -2.46 4.80
C LYS A 243 -1.57 -1.63 4.56
N LYS A 244 -2.62 -2.27 4.04
CA LYS A 244 -3.84 -1.58 3.60
C LYS A 244 -4.64 -0.99 4.77
N ALA A 245 -4.65 -1.67 5.92
CA ALA A 245 -5.35 -1.16 7.11
C ALA A 245 -4.59 0.01 7.74
N LEU A 246 -3.26 -0.09 7.82
CA LEU A 246 -2.41 1.05 8.20
C LEU A 246 -2.59 2.22 7.23
N PHE A 247 -2.75 1.95 5.94
CA PHE A 247 -2.96 2.98 4.94
C PHE A 247 -4.28 3.75 5.14
N VAL A 248 -5.36 3.09 5.60
CA VAL A 248 -6.59 3.77 6.04
C VAL A 248 -6.28 4.73 7.19
N ILE A 249 -5.60 4.25 8.23
CA ILE A 249 -5.29 5.02 9.44
C ILE A 249 -4.43 6.25 9.11
N TYR A 250 -3.37 6.06 8.31
CA TYR A 250 -2.55 7.17 7.81
C TYR A 250 -3.37 8.14 6.95
N GLY A 251 -4.22 7.63 6.07
CA GLY A 251 -5.07 8.45 5.23
C GLY A 251 -6.01 9.33 6.04
N VAL A 252 -6.57 8.81 7.14
CA VAL A 252 -7.42 9.59 8.05
C VAL A 252 -6.63 10.74 8.67
N ALA A 253 -5.44 10.45 9.19
CA ALA A 253 -4.56 11.47 9.76
C ALA A 253 -4.19 12.57 8.75
N ILE A 254 -3.84 12.19 7.52
CA ILE A 254 -3.46 13.13 6.46
C ILE A 254 -4.64 13.97 5.99
N ARG A 255 -5.81 13.36 5.76
CA ARG A 255 -6.98 14.04 5.15
C ARG A 255 -7.79 14.86 6.13
N PHE A 256 -7.90 14.39 7.37
CA PHE A 256 -8.82 14.97 8.36
C PHE A 256 -8.10 15.63 9.54
N GLY A 257 -6.80 15.35 9.76
CA GLY A 257 -6.05 15.85 10.91
C GLY A 257 -5.86 17.37 10.97
N SER A 258 -5.91 18.06 9.84
CA SER A 258 -5.81 19.53 9.77
C SER A 258 -7.15 20.24 9.56
N LYS A 259 -8.27 19.51 9.47
CA LYS A 259 -9.60 20.11 9.28
C LYS A 259 -10.10 20.72 10.60
N SER A 260 -10.84 21.83 10.49
CA SER A 260 -11.49 22.48 11.63
C SER A 260 -12.95 22.82 11.28
N PRO A 261 -13.95 22.26 11.98
CA PRO A 261 -13.83 21.22 13.00
C PRO A 261 -13.37 19.88 12.41
N VAL A 262 -12.75 19.04 13.24
CA VAL A 262 -12.34 17.68 12.85
C VAL A 262 -13.60 16.80 12.75
N PRO A 263 -13.89 16.16 11.60
CA PRO A 263 -15.13 15.41 11.40
C PRO A 263 -15.15 14.03 12.08
N PHE A 264 -13.99 13.46 12.38
CA PHE A 264 -13.81 12.14 12.98
C PHE A 264 -12.70 12.20 14.03
N PRO A 265 -12.65 11.28 15.02
CA PRO A 265 -11.43 11.09 15.80
C PRO A 265 -10.25 10.77 14.88
N VAL A 266 -9.11 11.44 15.11
CA VAL A 266 -7.92 11.28 14.28
C VAL A 266 -6.84 10.50 15.03
N PRO A 267 -6.42 9.34 14.53
CA PRO A 267 -5.31 8.58 15.11
C PRO A 267 -4.00 9.39 15.11
N ASP A 268 -3.20 9.25 16.16
CA ASP A 268 -1.82 9.69 16.12
C ASP A 268 -1.03 8.74 15.22
N ALA A 269 -0.65 9.24 14.04
CA ALA A 269 0.10 8.47 13.06
C ALA A 269 1.63 8.55 13.28
N SER A 270 2.09 9.23 14.34
CA SER A 270 3.50 9.54 14.59
C SER A 270 4.33 8.43 15.23
N SER A 271 3.77 7.24 15.40
CA SER A 271 4.49 6.08 15.96
C SER A 271 4.21 4.80 15.18
N LEU A 272 3.31 4.85 14.19
CA LEU A 272 2.77 3.66 13.54
C LEU A 272 3.82 2.94 12.67
N PRO A 273 3.66 1.62 12.45
CA PRO A 273 4.48 0.92 11.47
C PRO A 273 4.25 1.48 10.06
N VAL A 274 5.31 1.53 9.24
CA VAL A 274 5.21 1.99 7.86
C VAL A 274 4.35 1.05 7.01
N CYS A 275 3.66 1.60 6.03
CA CYS A 275 2.99 0.79 5.01
C CYS A 275 4.04 0.19 4.08
N THR A 276 4.33 -1.10 4.23
CA THR A 276 5.31 -1.79 3.38
C THR A 276 4.62 -2.52 2.23
N ASP A 277 5.08 -2.28 1.00
CA ASP A 277 4.73 -3.05 -0.19
C ASP A 277 5.98 -3.68 -0.79
N ASN A 278 6.03 -3.95 -2.09
CA ASN A 278 7.23 -4.52 -2.71
C ASN A 278 8.24 -3.43 -3.15
N VAL A 279 7.85 -2.16 -3.18
CA VAL A 279 8.71 -1.06 -3.63
C VAL A 279 9.61 -0.59 -2.49
N LEU A 280 9.04 -0.30 -1.32
CA LEU A 280 9.81 0.14 -0.15
C LEU A 280 10.97 -0.80 0.21
N PRO A 281 10.78 -2.11 0.42
CA PRO A 281 11.88 -3.02 0.72
C PRO A 281 12.92 -3.07 -0.39
N SER A 282 12.51 -3.13 -1.66
CA SER A 282 13.43 -3.12 -2.80
C SER A 282 14.30 -1.86 -2.82
N MET A 283 13.70 -0.69 -2.54
CA MET A 283 14.44 0.57 -2.45
C MET A 283 15.42 0.56 -1.29
N LEU A 284 15.03 0.07 -0.11
CA LEU A 284 15.93 0.01 1.04
C LEU A 284 17.09 -0.96 0.80
N VAL A 285 16.89 -2.05 0.05
CA VAL A 285 17.98 -2.93 -0.40
C VAL A 285 18.92 -2.18 -1.35
N HIS A 286 18.42 -1.52 -2.39
CA HIS A 286 19.24 -0.77 -3.34
C HIS A 286 20.02 0.38 -2.69
N LEU A 287 19.44 1.05 -1.69
CA LEU A 287 20.07 2.13 -0.92
C LEU A 287 21.04 1.60 0.16
N GLY A 288 21.14 0.28 0.31
CA GLY A 288 21.99 -0.40 1.28
C GLY A 288 21.52 -0.24 2.73
N VAL A 289 20.29 0.20 2.98
CA VAL A 289 19.72 0.25 4.33
C VAL A 289 19.38 -1.17 4.82
N LEU A 290 18.80 -1.99 3.94
CA LEU A 290 18.69 -3.43 4.16
C LEU A 290 19.92 -4.09 3.54
N ASP A 291 20.86 -4.50 4.38
CA ASP A 291 22.05 -5.22 3.95
C ASP A 291 21.79 -6.73 3.98
N LEU A 292 21.84 -7.32 2.80
CA LEU A 292 21.60 -8.75 2.55
C LEU A 292 22.89 -9.57 2.48
N SER A 293 24.08 -8.98 2.70
CA SER A 293 25.37 -9.67 2.57
C SER A 293 25.56 -10.83 3.55
N ALA A 294 24.84 -10.82 4.67
CA ALA A 294 24.87 -11.87 5.69
C ALA A 294 23.57 -12.69 5.75
N CYS A 295 22.64 -12.48 4.82
CA CYS A 295 21.33 -13.16 4.85
C CYS A 295 21.42 -14.63 4.44
N ASP A 296 20.36 -15.38 4.72
CA ASP A 296 20.25 -16.76 4.25
C ASP A 296 20.31 -16.85 2.72
N ALA A 297 20.75 -17.99 2.20
CA ALA A 297 20.88 -18.27 0.77
C ALA A 297 19.58 -18.07 -0.04
N SER A 298 18.43 -17.97 0.62
CA SER A 298 17.14 -17.70 -0.04
C SER A 298 17.01 -16.27 -0.56
N LEU A 299 17.80 -15.30 -0.07
CA LEU A 299 17.75 -13.90 -0.51
C LEU A 299 19.05 -13.43 -1.20
N GLU A 300 20.08 -14.29 -1.22
CA GLU A 300 21.36 -14.02 -1.84
C GLU A 300 21.24 -13.82 -3.36
N GLY A 301 21.89 -12.78 -3.89
CA GLY A 301 21.94 -12.51 -5.35
C GLY A 301 20.62 -12.05 -5.99
N ILE A 302 19.54 -11.87 -5.24
CA ILE A 302 18.25 -11.43 -5.81
C ILE A 302 18.31 -9.99 -6.35
N PHE A 303 19.08 -9.12 -5.69
CA PHE A 303 19.21 -7.71 -6.03
C PHE A 303 20.61 -7.38 -6.54
N ASP A 304 20.93 -7.82 -7.75
CA ASP A 304 22.23 -7.59 -8.38
C ASP A 304 22.64 -6.10 -8.37
N GLY A 305 23.84 -5.83 -7.85
CA GLY A 305 24.41 -4.49 -7.78
C GLY A 305 23.80 -3.54 -6.74
N ALA A 306 22.83 -4.00 -5.95
CA ALA A 306 22.28 -3.22 -4.83
C ALA A 306 23.36 -2.87 -3.81
N GLY A 307 23.32 -1.63 -3.28
CA GLY A 307 24.31 -1.15 -2.32
C GLY A 307 25.72 -0.95 -2.88
N SER A 308 25.97 -1.18 -4.19
CA SER A 308 27.28 -0.91 -4.79
C SER A 308 27.61 0.58 -4.73
N PRO A 309 28.90 0.97 -4.55
CA PRO A 309 29.30 2.37 -4.45
C PRO A 309 28.79 3.22 -5.62
N GLN A 310 28.84 2.70 -6.85
CA GLN A 310 28.38 3.38 -8.06
C GLN A 310 26.85 3.58 -8.05
N ALA A 311 26.09 2.56 -7.65
CA ALA A 311 24.63 2.68 -7.56
C ALA A 311 24.22 3.69 -6.47
N LEU A 312 24.89 3.66 -5.32
CA LEU A 312 24.64 4.57 -4.21
C LEU A 312 24.96 6.03 -4.58
N GLU A 313 26.06 6.28 -5.29
CA GLU A 313 26.41 7.62 -5.76
C GLU A 313 25.29 8.22 -6.62
N VAL A 314 24.74 7.42 -7.54
CA VAL A 314 23.63 7.85 -8.41
C VAL A 314 22.32 8.02 -7.63
N LEU A 315 21.96 7.08 -6.77
CA LEU A 315 20.68 7.09 -6.05
C LEU A 315 20.60 8.14 -4.95
N LEU A 316 21.73 8.53 -4.37
CA LEU A 316 21.79 9.49 -3.26
C LEU A 316 22.13 10.93 -3.72
N ALA A 317 22.42 11.12 -5.01
CA ALA A 317 22.62 12.43 -5.61
C ALA A 317 21.35 13.30 -5.58
N PRO A 318 21.46 14.64 -5.67
CA PRO A 318 20.30 15.52 -5.78
C PRO A 318 19.39 15.09 -6.94
N ALA A 319 18.07 15.15 -6.72
CA ALA A 319 17.14 14.85 -7.80
C ALA A 319 17.32 15.87 -8.95
N PRO A 320 17.31 15.42 -10.21
CA PRO A 320 17.47 16.33 -11.35
C PRO A 320 16.34 17.37 -11.38
N ASP A 321 16.67 18.61 -11.73
CA ASP A 321 15.69 19.66 -11.96
C ASP A 321 14.75 19.23 -13.09
N LEU A 322 13.49 18.98 -12.74
CA LEU A 322 12.43 18.64 -13.69
C LEU A 322 12.10 19.87 -14.54
N MET A 323 12.93 20.17 -15.56
CA MET A 323 12.50 21.01 -16.66
C MET A 323 11.32 20.31 -17.36
N LYS A 324 10.27 21.09 -17.68
CA LYS A 324 8.94 20.61 -18.12
C LYS A 324 8.94 19.64 -19.32
N ASP A 325 10.05 19.54 -20.06
CA ASP A 325 10.14 18.75 -21.29
C ASP A 325 10.62 17.30 -21.08
N THR A 326 11.27 16.94 -19.96
CA THR A 326 11.76 15.56 -19.72
C THR A 326 10.71 14.62 -19.11
N ALA A 327 9.68 15.15 -18.44
CA ALA A 327 8.61 14.34 -17.85
C ALA A 327 7.78 13.58 -18.92
N LYS A 328 7.62 14.14 -20.12
CA LYS A 328 6.96 13.46 -21.25
C LYS A 328 7.82 12.35 -21.88
N ALA A 329 9.14 12.44 -21.78
CA ALA A 329 10.06 11.44 -22.33
C ALA A 329 10.19 10.20 -21.41
N ALA A 330 10.23 10.41 -20.09
CA ALA A 330 10.27 9.32 -19.10
C ALA A 330 8.96 8.51 -19.06
N ALA A 331 7.82 9.11 -19.41
CA ALA A 331 6.51 8.47 -19.41
C ALA A 331 6.32 7.37 -20.47
N LYS A 332 7.24 7.21 -21.43
CA LYS A 332 7.15 6.21 -22.52
C LYS A 332 8.00 4.95 -22.28
N VAL A 333 8.88 4.93 -21.29
CA VAL A 333 9.74 3.77 -21.04
C VAL A 333 9.02 2.83 -20.09
N VAL A 334 8.62 1.66 -20.60
CA VAL A 334 8.08 0.60 -19.75
C VAL A 334 9.11 0.27 -18.67
N PRO A 335 8.77 0.36 -17.37
CA PRO A 335 9.70 0.07 -16.31
C PRO A 335 10.26 -1.36 -16.44
N LYS A 336 11.57 -1.52 -16.24
CA LYS A 336 12.17 -2.85 -16.13
C LYS A 336 11.57 -3.54 -14.90
N GLU A 337 11.17 -4.81 -15.06
CA GLU A 337 10.69 -5.60 -13.94
C GLU A 337 11.81 -5.84 -12.92
N GLY A 338 11.44 -5.77 -11.64
CA GLY A 338 12.30 -6.17 -10.54
C GLY A 338 12.41 -7.69 -10.45
N PRO A 339 13.17 -8.21 -9.47
CA PRO A 339 13.25 -9.64 -9.25
C PRO A 339 11.88 -10.25 -8.91
N VAL A 340 11.65 -11.48 -9.38
CA VAL A 340 10.47 -12.27 -9.00
C VAL A 340 10.74 -12.90 -7.65
N LEU A 341 9.96 -12.51 -6.64
CA LEU A 341 10.06 -13.04 -5.28
C LEU A 341 8.98 -14.08 -5.04
N THR A 342 9.33 -15.12 -4.28
CA THR A 342 8.35 -15.96 -3.61
C THR A 342 7.60 -15.16 -2.54
N THR A 343 6.43 -15.66 -2.11
CA THR A 343 5.66 -15.07 -1.01
C THR A 343 6.51 -14.89 0.25
N ASP A 344 7.28 -15.91 0.62
CA ASP A 344 8.13 -15.88 1.82
C ASP A 344 9.22 -14.82 1.71
N GLN A 345 9.96 -14.79 0.59
CA GLN A 345 10.99 -13.76 0.35
C GLN A 345 10.39 -12.35 0.41
N ALA A 346 9.21 -12.14 -0.19
CA ALA A 346 8.52 -10.86 -0.13
C ALA A 346 8.14 -10.48 1.30
N TYR A 347 7.58 -11.39 2.10
CA TYR A 347 7.24 -11.12 3.50
C TYR A 347 8.46 -10.87 4.38
N ILE A 348 9.56 -11.60 4.17
CA ILE A 348 10.82 -11.38 4.90
C ILE A 348 11.36 -9.96 4.64
N LEU A 349 11.43 -9.56 3.37
CA LEU A 349 11.91 -8.24 2.99
C LEU A 349 10.98 -7.13 3.49
N ARG A 350 9.67 -7.34 3.41
CA ARG A 350 8.64 -6.40 3.91
C ARG A 350 8.74 -6.21 5.42
N ALA A 351 8.91 -7.29 6.17
CA ALA A 351 9.15 -7.28 7.61
C ALA A 351 10.44 -6.54 7.96
N ALA A 352 11.53 -6.85 7.26
CA ALA A 352 12.81 -6.16 7.44
C ALA A 352 12.71 -4.66 7.19
N ALA A 353 11.97 -4.24 6.15
CA ALA A 353 11.72 -2.84 5.86
C ALA A 353 10.92 -2.15 6.98
N ILE A 354 9.88 -2.79 7.53
CA ILE A 354 9.13 -2.23 8.66
C ILE A 354 10.05 -1.98 9.87
N ASP A 355 10.88 -2.96 10.23
CA ASP A 355 11.79 -2.84 11.37
C ASP A 355 12.88 -1.79 11.11
N ALA A 356 13.47 -1.75 9.90
CA ALA A 356 14.47 -0.76 9.52
C ALA A 356 13.93 0.68 9.59
N CYS A 357 12.67 0.90 9.21
CA CYS A 357 12.02 2.19 9.35
C CYS A 357 11.78 2.59 10.81
N ALA A 358 11.48 1.61 11.68
CA ALA A 358 11.37 1.85 13.12
C ALA A 358 12.73 2.26 13.71
N LEU A 359 13.80 1.53 13.39
CA LEU A 359 15.18 1.86 13.80
C LEU A 359 15.61 3.24 13.30
N SER A 360 15.22 3.62 12.07
CA SER A 360 15.54 4.93 11.51
C SER A 360 15.00 6.10 12.34
N ILE A 361 13.89 5.91 13.04
CA ILE A 361 13.30 6.91 13.93
C ILE A 361 14.16 7.07 15.19
N GLU A 362 14.65 5.97 15.75
CA GLU A 362 15.52 5.97 16.95
C GLU A 362 16.86 6.67 16.66
N VAL A 363 17.46 6.40 15.50
CA VAL A 363 18.76 6.95 15.09
C VAL A 363 18.75 8.48 14.97
N LEU A 364 17.64 9.08 14.55
CA LEU A 364 17.57 10.53 14.35
C LEU A 364 17.19 11.32 15.60
N ASN A 365 16.53 10.72 16.60
CA ASN A 365 15.99 11.46 17.76
C ASN A 365 15.15 12.71 17.34
N VAL A 366 14.56 12.68 16.15
CA VAL A 366 13.85 13.81 15.52
C VAL A 366 12.39 13.41 15.26
N ASN A 367 11.48 14.37 15.48
CA ASN A 367 10.05 14.25 15.25
C ASN A 367 9.70 13.57 13.91
N TYR A 368 8.95 12.47 14.04
CA TYR A 368 8.51 11.45 13.10
C TYR A 368 8.06 11.89 11.70
N VAL A 369 7.76 13.17 11.50
CA VAL A 369 7.34 13.68 10.20
C VAL A 369 8.46 13.44 9.17
N LEU A 370 9.73 13.71 9.54
CA LEU A 370 10.89 13.78 8.63
C LEU A 370 11.39 12.47 8.00
N ALA A 371 11.27 11.31 8.65
CA ALA A 371 11.76 10.04 8.08
C ALA A 371 10.69 9.32 7.25
N VAL A 372 9.43 9.43 7.67
CA VAL A 372 8.36 8.59 7.12
C VAL A 372 7.69 9.26 5.93
N GLY A 373 7.74 10.60 5.77
CA GLY A 373 7.16 11.29 4.60
C GLY A 373 7.76 10.87 3.24
N PHE A 374 9.06 10.54 3.17
CA PHE A 374 9.68 10.06 1.93
C PHE A 374 9.36 8.57 1.68
N MET A 375 9.49 7.71 2.70
CA MET A 375 9.14 6.28 2.57
C MET A 375 7.63 6.04 2.40
N LYS A 376 6.78 7.01 2.77
CA LYS A 376 5.33 7.06 2.49
C LYS A 376 4.99 7.44 1.04
N CYS A 377 5.94 7.95 0.27
CA CYS A 377 5.71 8.50 -1.08
C CYS A 377 6.52 7.83 -2.20
N ILE A 378 7.28 6.78 -1.91
CA ILE A 378 7.96 5.98 -2.95
C ILE A 378 6.99 4.95 -3.60
N ILE A 379 5.69 5.01 -3.29
CA ILE A 379 4.65 4.20 -3.94
C ILE A 379 3.83 5.07 -4.89
#